data_AF-L0HEQ0-F1
#
_entry.id   AF-L0HEQ0-F1
#
_cell.length_a   1.000
_cell.length_b   1.000
_cell.length_c   1.000
_cell.angle_alpha   90.00
_cell.angle_beta   90.00
_cell.angle_gamma   90.00
#
_symmetry.space_group_name_H-M   'P 1'
#
loop_
_entity.id
_entity.type
_entity.pdbx_description
1 polymer ?
#
loop_
_entity_poly.entity_id
_entity_poly.type
_entity_poly.pdbx_seq_one_letter_code
_entity_poly.pdbx_strand_id
1 'polypeptide(L)' 'MDKATRTQISIAFFVTGFVLIAIQDLKRLDTIDLGFTWPYAIMFYCGLIFMAVGYYLK' A
#
# COMPACT_ATOMS: atom_id res chain seq x y z
N MET A 1 16.15 12.92 -12.77
CA MET A 1 15.90 11.48 -12.55
C MET A 1 15.70 10.84 -13.91
N ASP A 2 16.42 9.76 -14.19
CA ASP A 2 16.28 9.03 -15.45
C ASP A 2 14.85 8.50 -15.63
N LYS A 3 14.35 8.48 -16.87
CA LYS A 3 12.96 8.12 -17.17
C LYS A 3 12.66 6.67 -16.72
N ALA A 4 13.65 5.79 -16.84
CA ALA A 4 13.58 4.42 -16.37
C ALA A 4 13.48 4.34 -14.83
N THR A 5 14.34 5.08 -14.11
CA THR A 5 14.35 5.12 -12.63
C THR A 5 13.04 5.67 -12.07
N ARG A 6 12.49 6.72 -12.70
CA ARG A 6 11.18 7.28 -12.34
C ARG A 6 10.06 6.25 -12.45
N THR A 7 10.06 5.49 -13.53
CA THR A 7 9.06 4.45 -13.80
C THR A 7 9.17 3.29 -12.81
N GLN A 8 10.39 2.85 -12.49
CA GLN A 8 10.63 1.81 -11.47
C GLN A 8 10.12 2.26 -10.09
N ILE A 9 10.41 3.50 -9.69
CA ILE A 9 9.95 4.05 -8.41
C ILE A 9 8.42 4.17 -8.39
N SER A 10 7.82 4.67 -9.47
CA SER A 10 6.35 4.73 -9.63
C SER A 10 5.69 3.37 -9.42
N ILE A 11 6.20 2.34 -10.10
CA ILE A 11 5.68 0.97 -10.00
C ILE A 11 5.90 0.41 -8.59
N ALA A 12 7.09 0.60 -7.99
CA ALA A 12 7.40 0.13 -6.66
C ALA A 12 6.45 0.74 -5.60
N PHE A 13 6.19 2.05 -5.68
CA PHE A 13 5.23 2.72 -4.79
C PHE A 13 3.80 2.25 -5.01
N PHE A 14 3.40 2.07 -6.26
CA PHE A 14 2.07 1.58 -6.59
C PHE A 14 1.83 0.16 -6.06
N VAL A 15 2.77 -0.76 -6.30
CA VAL A 15 2.67 -2.14 -5.83
C VAL A 15 2.70 -2.21 -4.30
N THR A 16 3.56 -1.41 -3.65
CA THR A 16 3.63 -1.36 -2.19
C THR A 16 2.31 -0.85 -1.58
N GLY A 17 1.74 0.21 -2.16
CA GLY A 17 0.44 0.74 -1.74
C GLY A 17 -0.70 -0.27 -1.92
N PHE A 18 -0.69 -1.00 -3.04
CA PHE A 18 -1.66 -2.06 -3.31
C PHE A 18 -1.56 -3.21 -2.29
N VAL A 19 -0.35 -3.67 -1.99
CA VAL A 19 -0.12 -4.75 -1.00
C VAL A 19 -0.57 -4.32 0.40
N LEU A 20 -0.31 -3.08 0.81
CA LEU A 20 -0.77 -2.54 2.09
C LEU A 20 -2.30 -2.58 2.24
N ILE A 21 -3.03 -2.21 1.18
CA ILE A 21 -4.49 -2.28 1.17
C ILE A 21 -4.97 -3.73 1.15
N ALA A 22 -4.34 -4.59 0.35
CA ALA A 22 -4.70 -6.00 0.27
C ALA A 22 -4.52 -6.72 1.61
N ILE A 23 -3.45 -6.44 2.36
CA ILE A 23 -3.21 -7.01 3.70
C ILE A 23 -4.29 -6.54 4.69
N GLN A 24 -4.68 -5.27 4.63
CA GLN A 24 -5.73 -4.74 5.49
C GLN A 24 -7.09 -5.41 5.19
N ASP A 25 -7.40 -5.65 3.92
CA ASP A 25 -8.65 -6.31 3.53
C ASP A 25 -8.64 -7.81 3.87
N LEU A 26 -7.49 -8.48 3.74
CA LEU A 26 -7.30 -9.87 4.18
C LEU A 26 -7.55 -10.02 5.69
N LYS A 27 -7.05 -9.08 6.49
CA LYS A 27 -7.29 -9.02 7.95
C LYS A 27 -8.75 -8.77 8.30
N ARG A 28 -9.53 -8.15 7.41
CA ARG A 28 -10.96 -7.92 7.57
C ARG A 28 -11.77 -9.22 7.38
N LEU A 29 -11.23 -10.17 6.64
CA LEU A 29 -11.77 -11.53 6.47
C LEU A 29 -11.32 -12.48 7.60
N ASP A 30 -10.26 -12.13 8.31
CA ASP A 30 -9.68 -12.94 9.36
C ASP A 30 -10.56 -12.85 10.62
N THR A 31 -11.29 -13.94 10.91
CA THR A 31 -12.15 -14.07 12.11
C THR A 31 -11.32 -14.33 13.37
N ILE A 32 -9.99 -14.43 13.22
CA ILE A 32 -9.04 -14.77 14.28
C ILE A 32 -8.37 -13.49 14.78
N ASP A 33 -8.80 -13.05 15.96
CA ASP A 33 -8.19 -11.92 16.66
C ASP A 33 -6.80 -12.32 17.18
N LEU A 34 -5.76 -11.91 16.46
CA LEU A 34 -4.36 -12.19 16.80
C LEU A 34 -3.87 -11.40 18.04
N GLY A 35 -4.76 -10.76 18.79
CA GLY A 35 -4.44 -10.03 20.04
C GLY A 35 -3.59 -8.77 19.82
N PHE A 36 -3.38 -8.40 18.56
CA PHE A 36 -2.54 -7.28 18.14
C PHE A 36 -3.37 -6.34 17.26
N THR A 37 -3.85 -5.28 17.88
CA THR A 37 -4.62 -4.20 17.25
C THR A 37 -3.69 -3.32 16.42
N TRP A 38 -3.19 -3.87 15.31
CA TRP A 38 -2.47 -3.06 14.33
C TRP A 38 -3.37 -1.92 13.85
N PRO A 39 -2.83 -0.71 13.59
CA PRO A 39 -3.63 0.41 13.14
C PRO A 39 -3.98 0.23 11.65
N TYR A 40 -4.82 -0.75 11.35
CA TYR A 40 -5.18 -1.16 9.99
C TYR A 40 -5.78 0.00 9.18
N ALA A 41 -6.52 0.91 9.83
CA ALA A 41 -6.97 2.14 9.20
C ALA A 41 -5.79 3.01 8.69
N ILE A 42 -4.71 3.13 9.47
CA ILE A 42 -3.51 3.87 9.06
C ILE A 42 -2.84 3.19 7.87
N MET A 43 -2.76 1.85 7.86
CA MET A 43 -2.20 1.11 6.71
C MET A 43 -3.01 1.31 5.42
N PHE A 44 -4.33 1.39 5.53
CA PHE A 44 -5.20 1.71 4.40
C PHE A 44 -4.90 3.10 3.82
N TYR A 45 -4.88 4.12 4.68
CA TYR A 45 -4.61 5.50 4.24
C TYR A 45 -3.19 5.64 3.68
N CYS A 46 -2.18 5.02 4.30
CA CYS A 46 -0.82 4.98 3.76
C CYS A 46 -0.77 4.25 2.40
N GLY A 47 -1.49 3.14 2.25
CA GLY A 47 -1.57 2.41 0.99
C GLY A 47 -2.19 3.24 -0.13
N LEU A 48 -3.26 3.99 0.17
CA LEU A 48 -3.87 4.92 -0.78
C LEU A 48 -2.91 6.05 -1.19
N ILE A 49 -2.20 6.63 -0.22
CA ILE A 49 -1.20 7.68 -0.49
C ILE A 49 -0.08 7.12 -1.39
N PHE A 50 0.42 5.91 -1.12
CA PHE A 50 1.46 5.31 -1.96
C PHE A 50 0.99 4.97 -3.37
N MET A 51 -0.25 4.50 -3.55
CA MET A 51 -0.81 4.34 -4.89
C MET A 51 -0.97 5.67 -5.61
N ALA A 52 -1.44 6.73 -4.93
CA ALA A 52 -1.58 8.06 -5.51
C ALA A 52 -0.22 8.64 -5.92
N VAL A 53 0.80 8.52 -5.06
CA VAL A 53 2.18 8.94 -5.35
C VAL A 53 2.77 8.13 -6.50
N GLY A 54 2.59 6.80 -6.49
CA GLY A 54 3.03 5.93 -7.59
C GLY A 54 2.37 6.31 -8.92
N TYR A 55 1.07 6.60 -8.92
CA TYR A 55 0.34 7.05 -10.10
C TYR A 55 0.83 8.42 -10.61
N TYR A 56 1.06 9.37 -9.70
CA TYR A 56 1.52 10.72 -10.05
C TYR A 56 2.98 10.75 -10.54
N LEU A 57 3.80 9.81 -10.07
CA LEU A 57 5.18 9.64 -10.49
C LEU A 57 5.32 8.94 -11.85
N LYS A 58 4.25 8.35 -12.39
CA LYS A 58 4.24 7.80 -13.76
C LYS A 58 4.38 8.92 -14.80
#